data_AF-A0A251T3Y1-F1
#
_entry.id   AF-A0A251T3Y1-F1
#
_cell.length_a   1.000
_cell.length_b   1.000
_cell.length_c   1.000
_cell.angle_alpha   90.00
_cell.angle_beta   90.00
_cell.angle_gamma   90.00
#
_symmetry.space_group_name_H-M   'P 1'
#
loop_
_entity.id
_entity.type
_entity.pdbx_description
1 polymer ?
#
loop_
_entity_poly.entity_id
_entity_poly.type
_entity_poly.pdbx_seq_one_letter_code
_entity_poly.pdbx_strand_id
1 'polypeptide(L)'
;MDKACVENLGLRNVIERAYGVLKARFPILKKMAPFSLVTQRNITVACFALHNFIRKEGLSDDLFDEYDHPNVHLQDGDEHVQDGGENREEVPRHGSSADREFMSQLRDQIAQELMQNNVL
;
A
#
# COMPACT_ATOMS: atom_id res chain seq x y z
N MET A 1 37.88 -0.83 -1.05
CA MET A 1 36.41 -0.83 -1.12
C MET A 1 36.00 0.49 -1.74
N ASP A 2 35.57 0.45 -2.99
CA ASP A 2 35.41 1.63 -3.84
C ASP A 2 34.23 2.48 -3.40
N LYS A 3 34.41 3.81 -3.37
CA LYS A 3 33.37 4.80 -3.03
C LYS A 3 32.07 4.60 -3.83
N ALA A 4 32.18 4.14 -5.08
CA ALA A 4 31.04 3.85 -5.96
C ALA A 4 30.15 2.68 -5.48
N CYS A 5 30.71 1.70 -4.75
CA CYS A 5 29.93 0.60 -4.18
C CYS A 5 29.10 1.07 -2.97
N VAL A 6 29.66 1.95 -2.14
CA VAL A 6 28.96 2.53 -0.98
C VAL A 6 27.82 3.44 -1.43
N GLU A 7 28.00 4.21 -2.51
CA GLU A 7 26.96 5.07 -3.10
C GLU A 7 25.82 4.27 -3.75
N ASN A 8 26.12 3.18 -4.46
CA ASN A 8 25.08 2.29 -5.03
C ASN A 8 24.23 1.61 -3.95
N LEU A 9 24.86 1.17 -2.86
CA LEU A 9 24.16 0.58 -1.71
C LEU A 9 23.25 1.60 -1.01
N GLY A 10 23.70 2.85 -0.90
CA GLY A 10 22.91 3.94 -0.30
C GLY A 10 21.69 4.33 -1.15
N LEU A 11 21.84 4.45 -2.47
CA LEU A 11 20.75 4.81 -3.37
C LEU A 11 19.67 3.73 -3.45
N ARG A 12 20.08 2.47 -3.52
CA ARG A 12 19.15 1.33 -3.52
C ARG A 12 18.32 1.31 -2.24
N ASN A 13 18.96 1.50 -1.08
CA ASN A 13 18.27 1.59 0.21
C ASN A 13 17.29 2.78 0.26
N VAL A 14 17.61 3.92 -0.35
CA VAL A 14 16.69 5.07 -0.43
C VAL A 14 15.45 4.73 -1.27
N ILE A 15 15.63 4.08 -2.43
CA ILE A 15 14.52 3.69 -3.31
C ILE A 15 13.62 2.64 -2.64
N GLU A 16 14.22 1.61 -2.04
CA GLU A 16 13.49 0.55 -1.33
C GLU A 16 12.69 1.11 -0.15
N ARG A 17 13.26 2.03 0.63
CA ARG A 17 12.54 2.72 1.71
C ARG A 17 11.41 3.60 1.20
N ALA A 18 11.64 4.40 0.15
CA ALA A 18 10.61 5.23 -0.45
C ALA A 18 9.43 4.37 -0.95
N TYR A 19 9.73 3.22 -1.56
CA TYR A 19 8.72 2.27 -2.00
C TYR A 19 7.98 1.63 -0.81
N GLY A 20 8.69 1.31 0.28
CA GLY A 20 8.10 0.85 1.55
C GLY A 20 7.07 1.84 2.11
N VAL A 21 7.42 3.13 2.20
CA VAL A 21 6.49 4.18 2.64
C VAL A 21 5.27 4.26 1.74
N LEU A 22 5.48 4.20 0.41
CA LEU A 22 4.39 4.23 -0.55
C LEU A 22 3.44 3.03 -0.37
N LYS A 23 3.96 1.81 -0.20
CA LYS A 23 3.14 0.61 0.05
C LYS A 23 2.40 0.68 1.39
N ALA A 24 3.03 1.23 2.43
CA ALA A 24 2.41 1.40 3.74
C ALA A 24 1.25 2.41 3.69
N ARG A 25 1.47 3.53 3.01
CA ARG A 25 0.50 4.63 2.88
C ARG A 25 -0.63 4.33 1.90
N PHE A 26 -0.34 3.63 0.80
CA PHE A 26 -1.28 3.33 -0.26
C PHE A 26 -1.42 1.82 -0.44
N PRO A 27 -2.36 1.16 0.30
CA PRO A 27 -2.55 -0.28 0.24
C PRO A 27 -2.86 -0.84 -1.16
N ILE A 28 -3.37 0.00 -2.07
CA ILE A 28 -3.59 -0.34 -3.48
C ILE A 28 -2.30 -0.76 -4.21
N LEU A 29 -1.13 -0.35 -3.71
CA LEU A 29 0.17 -0.74 -4.24
C LEU A 29 0.66 -2.10 -3.72
N LYS A 30 0.05 -2.67 -2.66
CA LYS A 30 0.44 -3.97 -2.10
C LYS A 30 -0.06 -5.14 -2.95
N LYS A 31 -1.33 -5.09 -3.37
CA LYS A 31 -1.93 -6.07 -4.26
C LYS A 31 -2.43 -5.33 -5.48
N MET A 32 -1.63 -5.36 -6.55
CA MET A 32 -1.97 -4.65 -7.78
C MET A 32 -3.23 -5.29 -8.37
N ALA A 33 -4.37 -4.63 -8.23
CA ALA A 33 -5.62 -5.08 -8.82
C ALA A 33 -5.45 -5.25 -10.35
N PRO A 34 -6.24 -6.13 -10.99
CA PRO A 34 -6.09 -6.51 -12.39
C PRO A 34 -6.54 -5.40 -13.34
N PHE A 35 -5.86 -4.26 -13.29
CA PHE A 35 -6.01 -3.15 -14.20
C PHE A 35 -5.05 -3.31 -15.38
N SER A 36 -5.33 -2.57 -16.46
CA SER A 36 -4.38 -2.47 -17.58
C SER A 36 -3.05 -1.85 -17.10
N LEU A 37 -1.94 -2.16 -17.78
CA LEU A 37 -0.62 -1.59 -17.46
C LEU A 37 -0.62 -0.06 -17.45
N VAL A 38 -1.41 0.56 -18.33
CA VAL A 38 -1.56 2.03 -18.40
C VAL A 38 -2.18 2.56 -17.11
N THR A 39 -3.24 1.90 -16.62
CA THR A 39 -3.92 2.28 -15.38
C THR A 39 -3.03 2.04 -14.16
N GLN A 40 -2.35 0.89 -14.10
CA GLN A 40 -1.38 0.57 -13.06
C GLN A 40 -0.28 1.63 -12.94
N ARG A 41 0.32 2.03 -14.06
CA ARG A 41 1.30 3.12 -14.12
C ARG A 41 0.72 4.44 -13.61
N ASN A 42 -0.48 4.80 -14.05
CA ASN A 42 -1.11 6.06 -13.64
C ASN A 42 -1.41 6.09 -12.13
N ILE A 43 -1.84 4.96 -11.55
CA ILE A 43 -2.02 4.80 -10.10
C ILE A 43 -0.70 5.05 -9.38
N THR A 44 0.38 4.40 -9.82
CA THR A 44 1.72 4.59 -9.23
C THR A 44 2.13 6.06 -9.26
N VAL A 45 2.03 6.74 -10.41
CA VAL A 45 2.37 8.16 -10.55
C VAL A 45 1.53 9.05 -9.63
N ALA A 46 0.23 8.80 -9.52
CA ALA A 46 -0.66 9.55 -8.63
C ALA A 46 -0.27 9.37 -7.15
N CYS A 47 0.07 8.15 -6.73
CA CYS A 47 0.57 7.88 -5.38
C CYS A 47 1.87 8.64 -5.08
N PHE A 48 2.83 8.67 -6.01
CA PHE A 48 4.06 9.47 -5.86
C PHE A 48 3.78 10.97 -5.78
N ALA A 49 2.89 11.49 -6.63
CA ALA A 49 2.53 12.90 -6.62
C ALA A 49 1.86 13.31 -5.29
N LEU A 50 0.94 12.49 -4.79
CA LEU A 50 0.25 12.73 -3.52
C LEU A 50 1.21 12.61 -2.33
N HIS A 51 2.12 11.63 -2.35
CA HIS A 51 3.17 11.50 -1.35
C HIS A 51 4.05 12.75 -1.28
N ASN A 52 4.50 13.23 -2.44
CA ASN A 52 5.32 14.43 -2.54
C ASN A 52 4.56 15.68 -2.07
N PHE A 53 3.26 15.78 -2.39
CA PHE A 53 2.41 16.87 -1.93
C PHE A 53 2.31 16.89 -0.41
N ILE A 54 2.03 15.75 0.22
CA ILE A 54 1.89 15.66 1.68
C ILE A 54 3.22 16.00 2.38
N ARG A 55 4.36 15.54 1.84
CA ARG A 55 5.69 15.91 2.35
C ARG A 55 5.96 17.42 2.24
N LYS A 56 5.50 18.05 1.16
CA LYS A 56 5.70 19.48 0.90
C LYS A 56 4.87 20.36 1.84
N GLU A 57 3.64 19.97 2.15
CA GLU A 57 2.75 20.74 3.01
C GLU A 57 3.11 20.66 4.51
N GLY A 58 4.15 19.89 4.88
CA GLY A 58 4.67 19.83 6.24
C GLY A 58 3.67 19.27 7.26
N LEU A 59 2.70 18.48 6.79
CA LEU A 59 1.81 17.74 7.66
C LEU A 59 2.65 16.73 8.44
N SER A 60 2.62 16.81 9.77
CA SER A 60 3.25 15.81 10.63
C SER A 60 2.68 14.44 10.27
N ASP A 61 3.55 13.51 9.93
CA ASP A 61 3.16 12.21 9.41
C ASP A 61 4.04 11.14 10.04
N ASP A 62 3.42 10.32 10.86
CA ASP A 62 4.10 9.25 11.58
C ASP A 62 4.81 8.27 10.62
N LEU A 63 4.34 8.15 9.36
CA LEU A 63 5.00 7.32 8.34
C LEU A 63 6.30 7.94 7.81
N PHE A 64 6.44 9.27 7.82
CA PHE A 64 7.71 9.91 7.47
C PHE A 64 8.73 9.72 8.59
N ASP A 65 8.30 9.89 9.83
CA ASP A 65 9.17 9.74 11.01
C ASP A 65 9.65 8.29 11.19
N GLU A 66 8.75 7.32 10.97
CA GLU A 66 9.10 5.90 11.03
C GLU A 66 10.14 5.54 9.97
N TYR A 67 9.98 5.99 8.72
CA TYR A 67 10.81 5.54 7.58
C TYR A 67 12.07 6.38 7.30
N ASP A 68 12.18 7.59 7.84
CA ASP A 68 13.41 8.41 7.75
C ASP A 68 14.55 7.83 8.63
N HIS A 69 14.27 6.88 9.53
CA HIS A 69 15.29 6.16 10.29
C HIS A 69 16.09 5.17 9.43
N PRO A 70 17.44 5.13 9.57
CA PRO A 70 18.31 4.28 8.76
C PRO A 70 18.18 2.77 9.04
N ASN A 71 17.49 2.37 10.11
CA ASN A 71 17.38 0.98 10.59
C ASN A 71 15.97 0.37 10.44
N VAL A 72 15.13 0.92 9.58
CA VAL A 72 13.76 0.44 9.39
C VAL A 72 13.79 -0.93 8.72
N HIS A 73 13.26 -1.94 9.41
CA HIS A 73 13.03 -3.25 8.82
C HIS A 73 11.81 -3.14 7.90
N LEU A 74 12.06 -2.98 6.61
CA LEU A 74 11.01 -3.06 5.60
C LEU A 74 10.44 -4.48 5.66
N GLN A 75 9.25 -4.65 6.24
CA GLN A 75 8.47 -5.87 6.00
C GLN A 75 8.07 -5.83 4.54
N ASP A 76 8.95 -6.35 3.68
CA ASP A 76 8.57 -6.69 2.33
C ASP A 76 7.64 -7.89 2.47
N GLY A 77 6.34 -7.62 2.58
CA GLY A 77 5.30 -8.59 2.30
C GLY A 77 5.33 -8.91 0.80
N ASP A 78 6.46 -9.40 0.31
CA ASP A 78 6.53 -10.19 -0.89
C ASP A 78 5.96 -11.55 -0.49
N GLU A 79 4.62 -11.68 -0.56
CA GLU A 79 3.96 -12.97 -0.56
C GLU A 79 4.43 -13.70 -1.83
N HIS A 80 5.65 -14.26 -1.78
CA HIS A 80 6.06 -15.35 -2.63
C HIS A 80 4.94 -16.38 -2.54
N VAL A 81 4.29 -16.64 -3.67
CA VAL A 81 3.27 -17.68 -3.80
C VAL A 81 3.91 -19.02 -3.44
N GLN A 82 3.80 -19.41 -2.18
CA GLN A 82 3.93 -20.78 -1.73
C GLN A 82 2.54 -21.26 -1.36
N ASP A 83 2.02 -22.09 -2.25
CA ASP A 83 0.89 -22.96 -2.01
C ASP A 83 1.13 -23.75 -0.71
N GLY A 84 0.21 -23.60 0.26
CA GLY A 84 0.10 -24.47 1.44
C GLY A 84 0.45 -23.82 2.78
N GLY A 85 -0.59 -23.55 3.58
CA GLY A 85 -0.48 -23.46 5.04
C GLY A 85 -1.12 -22.22 5.66
N GLU A 86 -2.23 -22.42 6.36
CA GLU A 86 -3.01 -21.40 7.06
C GLU A 86 -2.18 -20.59 8.06
N ASN A 87 -1.89 -19.32 7.75
CA ASN A 87 -1.67 -18.29 8.75
C ASN A 87 -2.03 -16.93 8.17
N ARG A 88 -3.29 -16.51 8.38
CA ARG A 88 -3.76 -15.18 8.01
C ARG A 88 -3.21 -14.20 9.06
N GLU A 89 -2.26 -13.36 8.68
CA GLU A 89 -1.92 -12.17 9.47
C GLU A 89 -3.16 -11.27 9.53
N GLU A 90 -3.74 -11.18 10.73
CA GLU A 90 -4.87 -10.29 11.01
C GLU A 90 -4.38 -8.84 10.94
N VAL A 91 -4.73 -8.16 9.84
CA VAL A 91 -4.68 -6.70 9.75
C VAL A 91 -5.34 -6.10 11.00
N PRO A 92 -4.72 -5.13 11.70
CA PRO A 92 -5.33 -4.45 12.84
C PRO A 92 -6.74 -3.95 12.48
N ARG A 93 -7.76 -4.63 13.01
CA ARG A 93 -9.18 -4.42 12.72
C ARG A 93 -9.63 -3.14 13.44
N HIS A 94 -9.56 -2.00 12.76
CA HIS A 94 -10.13 -0.76 13.26
C HIS A 94 -11.66 -0.79 13.07
N GLY A 95 -12.42 -0.84 14.18
CA GLY A 95 -13.88 -0.84 14.20
C GLY A 95 -14.49 -1.95 15.08
N SER A 96 -15.67 -1.69 15.67
CA SER A 96 -16.39 -2.69 16.46
C SER A 96 -16.86 -3.88 15.60
N SER A 97 -17.29 -4.99 16.21
CA SER A 97 -17.91 -6.10 15.47
C SER A 97 -19.16 -5.64 14.69
N ALA A 98 -19.96 -4.76 15.29
CA ALA A 98 -21.15 -4.20 14.67
C ALA A 98 -20.82 -3.33 13.46
N ASP A 99 -19.77 -2.49 13.53
CA ASP A 99 -19.35 -1.64 12.40
C ASP A 99 -18.96 -2.49 11.18
N ARG A 100 -18.31 -3.63 11.42
CA ARG A 100 -17.90 -4.56 10.36
C ARG A 100 -19.08 -5.26 9.70
N GLU A 101 -20.05 -5.70 10.48
CA GLU A 101 -21.28 -6.30 9.95
C GLU A 101 -22.06 -5.27 9.12
N PHE A 102 -22.18 -4.05 9.62
CA PHE A 102 -22.84 -2.96 8.90
C PHE A 102 -22.14 -2.64 7.57
N MET A 103 -20.82 -2.46 7.57
CA MET A 103 -20.05 -2.19 6.36
C MET A 103 -20.12 -3.35 5.35
N SER A 104 -20.17 -4.60 5.82
CA SER A 104 -20.35 -5.77 4.95
C SER A 104 -21.73 -5.75 4.30
N GLN A 105 -22.78 -5.51 5.08
CA GLN A 105 -24.15 -5.43 4.57
C GLN A 105 -24.30 -4.28 3.56
N LEU A 106 -23.74 -3.11 3.85
CA LEU A 106 -23.76 -1.96 2.95
C LEU A 106 -23.04 -2.26 1.63
N ARG A 107 -21.87 -2.91 1.70
CA ARG A 107 -21.14 -3.34 0.50
C ARG A 107 -21.97 -4.28 -0.35
N ASP A 108 -22.61 -5.27 0.28
CA ASP A 108 -23.38 -6.29 -0.44
C ASP A 108 -24.67 -5.70 -1.04
N GLN A 109 -25.30 -4.72 -0.37
CA GLN A 109 -26.43 -3.96 -0.91
C GLN A 109 -26.06 -3.15 -2.16
N ILE A 110 -24.95 -2.40 -2.11
CA ILE A 110 -24.48 -1.64 -3.27
C ILE A 110 -24.17 -2.58 -4.45
N ALA A 111 -23.56 -3.74 -4.17
CA ALA A 111 -23.28 -4.74 -5.21
C ALA A 111 -24.57 -5.27 -5.84
N GLN A 112 -25.60 -5.54 -5.05
CA GLN A 112 -26.90 -5.99 -5.54
C GLN A 112 -27.60 -4.91 -6.38
N GLU A 113 -27.61 -3.66 -5.93
CA GLU A 113 -28.19 -2.55 -6.68
C GLU A 113 -27.49 -2.33 -8.02
N LEU A 114 -26.15 -2.38 -8.04
CA LEU A 114 -25.39 -2.27 -9.28
C LEU A 114 -25.66 -3.44 -10.24
N MET A 115 -25.80 -4.67 -9.71
CA MET A 115 -26.14 -5.83 -10.53
C MET A 115 -27.56 -5.78 -11.07
N GLN A 116 -28.52 -5.24 -10.32
CA GLN A 116 -29.92 -5.12 -10.74
C GLN A 116 -30.14 -3.96 -11.72
N ASN A 117 -29.42 -2.84 -11.53
CA ASN A 117 -29.57 -1.65 -12.38
C ASN A 117 -28.83 -1.73 -13.72
N ASN A 118 -27.96 -2.72 -13.93
CA ASN A 118 -27.25 -2.94 -15.21
C ASN A 118 -27.92 -4.00 -16.12
N VAL A 119 -29.15 -4.44 -15.80
CA VAL A 119 -29.96 -5.33 -16.65
C VAL A 119 -31.10 -4.52 -17.30
N LEU A 120 -30.74 -3.60 -18.20
CA LEU A 120 -31.61 -3.06 -19.27
C LEU A 120 -30.76 -2.75 -20.51
#